data_AF-A0A2K8T9J2-F1
#
_entry.id   AF-A0A2K8T9J2-F1
#
_cell.length_a   1.000
_cell.length_b   1.000
_cell.length_c   1.000
_cell.angle_alpha   90.00
_cell.angle_beta   90.00
_cell.angle_gamma   90.00
#
_symmetry.space_group_name_H-M   'P 1'
#
loop_
_entity.id
_entity.type
_entity.pdbx_description
1 polymer ?
#
loop_
_entity_poly.entity_id
_entity_poly.type
_entity_poly.pdbx_seq_one_letter_code
_entity_poly.pdbx_strand_id
1 'polypeptide(L)' 'MAFLVGENPGFDFLHQCWNDDPALQIVIKKLLAKYPQWGIVIVDGGLIEWEG' A
#
# COMPACT_ATOMS: atom_id res chain seq x y z
N MET A 1 15.61 -10.48 -16.29
CA MET A 1 14.34 -10.22 -15.57
C MET A 1 14.32 -8.75 -15.20
N ALA A 2 13.60 -7.93 -15.97
CA ALA A 2 13.37 -6.54 -15.60
C ALA A 2 12.34 -6.52 -14.47
N PHE A 3 12.75 -6.06 -13.28
CA PHE A 3 11.87 -5.78 -12.16
C PHE A 3 10.83 -4.76 -12.63
N LEU A 4 9.60 -5.21 -12.86
CA LEU A 4 8.50 -4.35 -13.32
C LEU A 4 8.12 -3.44 -12.16
N VAL A 5 8.54 -2.18 -12.25
CA VAL A 5 8.07 -1.10 -11.39
C VAL A 5 6.53 -1.05 -11.47
N GLY A 6 5.85 -1.64 -10.48
CA GLY A 6 4.38 -1.75 -10.47
C GLY A 6 3.82 -3.06 -9.94
N GLU A 7 4.62 -4.09 -9.69
CA GLU A 7 4.15 -5.24 -8.90
C GLU A 7 3.75 -4.78 -7.51
N ASN A 8 2.53 -5.12 -7.10
CA ASN A 8 2.03 -4.86 -5.76
C ASN A 8 2.92 -5.64 -4.78
N PRO A 9 3.62 -4.99 -3.84
CA PRO A 9 4.43 -5.67 -2.83
C PRO A 9 3.60 -6.58 -1.90
N GLY A 10 2.26 -6.49 -1.99
CA GLY A 10 1.32 -7.29 -1.23
C GLY A 10 0.77 -6.53 -0.03
N PHE A 11 -0.49 -6.77 0.28
CA PHE A 11 -1.16 -6.10 1.39
C PHE A 11 -0.50 -6.37 2.74
N ASP A 12 -0.11 -7.61 3.02
CA ASP A 12 0.56 -7.99 4.27
C ASP A 12 1.84 -7.17 4.51
N PHE A 13 2.66 -7.00 3.47
CA PHE A 13 3.87 -6.18 3.54
C PHE A 13 3.55 -4.71 3.82
N LEU A 14 2.60 -4.14 3.07
CA LEU A 14 2.18 -2.75 3.26
C LEU A 14 1.57 -2.55 4.65
N HIS A 15 0.79 -3.49 5.15
CA HIS A 15 0.18 -3.48 6.48
C HIS A 15 1.24 -3.56 7.59
N GLN A 16 2.26 -4.39 7.42
CA GLN A 16 3.39 -4.45 8.35
C GLN A 16 4.16 -3.13 8.37
N CYS A 17 4.53 -2.59 7.20
CA CYS A 17 5.21 -1.29 7.08
C CYS A 17 4.37 -0.13 7.62
N TRP A 18 3.05 -0.18 7.49
CA TRP A 18 2.13 0.84 7.98
C TRP A 18 2.13 0.95 9.51
N ASN A 19 2.29 -0.17 10.21
CA ASN A 19 2.31 -0.23 11.67
C ASN A 19 3.71 0.03 12.26
N ASP A 20 4.77 -0.11 11.47
CA ASP A 20 6.16 0.03 11.94
C ASP A 20 6.58 1.48 12.16
N ASP A 21 6.37 2.35 11.15
CA ASP A 21 6.86 3.73 11.20
C ASP A 21 5.89 4.74 10.56
N PRO A 22 5.65 5.91 11.21
CA PRO A 22 4.76 6.94 10.68
C PRO A 22 5.22 7.55 9.34
N ALA A 23 6.53 7.54 9.02
CA ALA A 23 7.02 8.00 7.73
C ALA A 23 6.67 7.01 6.60
N LEU A 24 6.65 5.70 6.90
CA LEU A 24 6.21 4.68 5.94
C LEU A 24 4.73 4.86 5.57
N GLN A 25 3.88 5.26 6.51
CA GLN A 25 2.48 5.58 6.21
C GLN A 25 2.35 6.67 5.14
N ILE A 26 3.22 7.68 5.15
CA ILE A 26 3.23 8.76 4.15
C ILE A 26 3.65 8.23 2.77
N VAL A 27 4.67 7.36 2.73
CA VAL A 27 5.13 6.74 1.49
C VAL A 27 4.06 5.82 0.91
N ILE A 28 3.44 4.99 1.76
CA ILE A 28 2.36 4.08 1.36
C ILE A 28 1.14 4.88 0.87
N LYS A 29 0.74 5.95 1.55
CA LYS A 29 -0.32 6.87 1.09
C LYS A 29 -0.05 7.37 -0.34
N LYS A 30 1.15 7.85 -0.60
CA LYS A 30 1.56 8.32 -1.94
C LYS A 30 1.62 7.18 -2.96
N LEU A 31 2.01 5.99 -2.53
CA LEU A 31 2.12 4.80 -3.37
C LEU A 31 0.73 4.31 -3.82
N LEU A 32 -0.21 4.18 -2.89
CA LEU A 32 -1.59 3.79 -3.18
C LEU A 32 -2.30 4.83 -4.05
N ALA A 33 -2.05 6.12 -3.83
CA ALA A 33 -2.55 7.18 -4.71
C ALA A 33 -1.99 7.08 -6.14
N LYS A 34 -0.78 6.52 -6.30
CA LYS A 34 -0.15 6.28 -7.60
C LYS A 34 -0.66 5.00 -8.29
N TYR A 35 -1.07 4.00 -7.51
CA TYR A 35 -1.49 2.69 -8.01
C TYR A 35 -2.89 2.32 -7.47
N PRO A 36 -3.95 3.04 -7.86
CA PRO A 36 -5.31 2.74 -7.42
C PRO A 36 -5.79 1.34 -7.86
N GLN A 37 -5.17 0.76 -8.90
CA GLN A 37 -5.49 -0.60 -9.36
C GLN A 37 -5.14 -1.72 -8.37
N TRP A 38 -4.39 -1.43 -7.30
CA TRP A 38 -4.05 -2.44 -6.29
C TRP A 38 -5.22 -2.77 -5.37
N GLY A 39 -6.30 -1.99 -5.40
CA GLY A 39 -7.48 -2.26 -4.57
C GLY A 39 -7.22 -2.03 -3.08
N ILE A 40 -6.12 -1.40 -2.67
CA ILE A 40 -5.84 -1.13 -1.26
C ILE A 40 -6.21 0.31 -0.95
N VAL A 41 -7.07 0.51 0.05
CA VAL A 41 -7.53 1.83 0.50
C VAL A 41 -7.22 2.05 1.97
N ILE A 42 -7.19 3.32 2.37
CA ILE A 42 -6.92 3.72 3.76
C ILE A 42 -8.24 4.13 4.39
N VAL A 43 -8.65 3.43 5.45
CA VAL A 43 -9.88 3.70 6.21
C VAL A 43 -9.53 3.82 7.68
N ASP A 44 -9.99 4.91 8.32
CA ASP A 44 -9.77 5.20 9.75
C ASP A 44 -8.30 5.15 10.21
N GLY A 45 -7.36 5.42 9.28
CA GLY A 45 -5.93 5.34 9.58
C GLY A 45 -5.34 3.93 9.53
N GLY A 46 -6.07 2.94 9.02
CA GLY A 46 -5.58 1.60 8.68
C GLY A 46 -5.63 1.31 7.18
N LEU A 47 -4.87 0.32 6.73
CA LEU A 47 -4.95 -0.22 5.37
C LEU A 47 -6.00 -1.32 5.31
N ILE A 48 -6.86 -1.29 4.29
CA ILE A 48 -7.81 -2.39 3.98
C ILE A 48 -7.72 -2.75 2.50
N GLU A 49 -7.92 -4.03 2.19
CA GLU A 49 -8.06 -4.51 0.82
C GLU A 49 -9.55 -4.37 0.42
N TRP A 50 -9.81 -3.50 -0.55
CA TRP A 50 -11.10 -3.30 -1.18
C TRP A 50 -11.25 -4.31 -2.33
N GLU A 51 -11.80 -5.47 -1.99
CA GLU A 51 -12.33 -6.43 -2.94
C GLU A 51 -13.68 -5.88 -3.46
N GLY A 52 -13.71 -5.45 -4.72
CA GLY A 52 -14.92 -4.90 -5.36
C GLY A 52 -15.99 -5.94 -5.64
#